data_AF-A0A7C8ZA75-F1
#
_entry.id   AF-A0A7C8ZA75-F1
#
_cell.length_a   1.000
_cell.length_b   1.000
_cell.length_c   1.000
_cell.angle_alpha   90.00
_cell.angle_beta   90.00
_cell.angle_gamma   90.00
#
_symmetry.space_group_name_H-M   'P 1'
#
loop_
_entity.id
_entity.type
_entity.pdbx_description
1 polymer ?
#
loop_
_entity_poly.entity_id
_entity_poly.type
_entity_poly.pdbx_seq_one_letter_code
_entity_poly.pdbx_strand_id
1 'polypeptide(L)'
;LQNQANNTEEGLTLFVPKDSAFSALKKPLPSLSNLTQDQLRQLCLFHALPHYYSLSDFRNLSDVGGIPSFAGGDYTLNLTDVSGTVHMTSGWSDTKISSSVFST
;
A
#
# COMPACT_ATOMS: atom_id res chain seq x y z
N LEU A 1 -12.16 -5.57 -4.34
CA LEU A 1 -11.52 -6.32 -3.23
C LEU A 1 -12.01 -7.75 -3.15
N GLN A 2 -13.19 -8.07 -2.56
CA GLN A 2 -13.63 -9.48 -2.40
C GLN A 2 -13.70 -10.25 -3.73
N ASN A 3 -14.22 -9.64 -4.79
CA ASN A 3 -14.30 -10.30 -6.10
C ASN A 3 -12.94 -10.56 -6.75
N GLN A 4 -11.90 -9.79 -6.41
CA GLN A 4 -10.55 -10.08 -6.90
C GLN A 4 -9.83 -11.08 -6.01
N ALA A 5 -9.95 -10.95 -4.68
CA ALA A 5 -9.48 -11.97 -3.75
C ALA A 5 -10.09 -13.36 -4.02
N ASN A 6 -11.31 -13.42 -4.57
CA ASN A 6 -12.00 -14.66 -4.89
C ASN A 6 -11.81 -15.15 -6.34
N ASN A 7 -11.37 -14.31 -7.30
CA ASN A 7 -11.41 -14.66 -8.73
C ASN A 7 -10.19 -14.25 -9.59
N THR A 8 -9.05 -13.85 -9.02
CA THR A 8 -7.87 -13.52 -9.85
C THR A 8 -6.84 -14.64 -9.84
N GLU A 9 -6.50 -15.13 -11.03
CA GLU A 9 -5.25 -15.87 -11.27
C GLU A 9 -4.00 -14.99 -11.01
N GLU A 10 -4.19 -13.66 -10.87
CA GLU A 10 -3.13 -12.65 -10.68
C GLU A 10 -2.81 -12.32 -9.20
N GLY A 11 -3.63 -12.76 -8.25
CA GLY A 11 -3.41 -12.53 -6.80
C GLY A 11 -3.61 -11.07 -6.33
N LEU A 12 -3.20 -10.78 -5.08
CA LEU A 12 -3.37 -9.49 -4.39
C LEU A 12 -2.14 -9.15 -3.54
N THR A 13 -1.75 -7.88 -3.52
CA THR A 13 -0.80 -7.34 -2.52
C THR A 13 -1.52 -6.35 -1.61
N LEU A 14 -1.42 -6.54 -0.28
CA LEU A 14 -2.03 -5.66 0.72
C LEU A 14 -0.96 -5.10 1.68
N PHE A 15 -0.85 -3.78 1.77
CA PHE A 15 0.03 -3.08 2.71
C PHE A 15 -0.73 -2.79 4.00
N VAL A 16 -0.43 -3.51 5.07
CA VAL A 16 -1.10 -3.35 6.37
C VAL A 16 -0.18 -2.59 7.34
N PRO A 17 -0.56 -1.37 7.76
CA PRO A 17 0.18 -0.67 8.81
C PRO A 17 0.07 -1.41 10.16
N LYS A 18 1.15 -1.37 10.95
CA LYS A 18 1.11 -1.84 12.35
C LYS A 18 0.31 -0.88 13.22
N ASP A 19 -0.23 -1.36 14.34
CA ASP A 19 -0.94 -0.53 15.33
C ASP A 19 -0.14 0.71 15.76
N SER A 20 1.17 0.56 15.93
CA SER A 20 2.08 1.67 16.28
C SER A 20 2.09 2.80 15.25
N ALA A 21 1.81 2.51 13.97
CA ALA A 21 1.73 3.52 12.92
C ALA A 21 0.51 4.43 13.12
N PHE A 22 -0.61 3.89 13.60
CA PHE A 22 -1.81 4.69 13.92
C PHE A 22 -1.58 5.58 15.15
N SER A 23 -0.82 5.10 16.14
CA SER A 23 -0.44 5.92 17.30
C SER A 23 0.55 7.04 16.93
N ALA A 24 1.36 6.86 15.87
CA ALA A 24 2.37 7.81 15.43
C ALA A 24 1.84 8.91 14.48
N LEU A 25 0.54 8.90 14.16
CA LEU A 25 -0.07 9.90 13.28
C LEU A 25 0.07 11.31 13.89
N LYS A 26 0.87 12.16 13.24
CA LYS A 26 1.11 13.54 13.69
C LYS A 26 -0.08 14.44 13.36
N LYS A 27 -0.54 15.22 14.34
CA LYS A 27 -1.43 16.38 14.08
C LYS A 27 -0.67 17.39 13.20
N PRO A 28 -1.29 17.99 12.16
CA PRO A 28 -2.71 18.31 12.05
C PRO A 28 -3.52 17.40 11.10
N LEU A 29 -3.07 16.19 10.79
CA LEU A 29 -3.83 15.28 9.91
C LEU A 29 -5.27 15.09 10.44
N PRO A 30 -6.29 15.05 9.56
CA PRO A 30 -7.65 14.74 9.97
C PRO A 30 -7.65 13.46 10.79
N SER A 31 -8.31 13.49 11.95
CA SER A 31 -8.47 12.27 12.74
C SER A 31 -9.12 11.22 11.85
N LEU A 32 -8.49 10.05 11.70
CA LEU A 32 -9.09 8.90 11.01
C LEU A 32 -10.45 8.51 11.62
N SER A 33 -10.76 9.00 12.82
CA SER A 33 -12.04 8.82 13.50
C SER A 33 -13.22 9.53 12.85
N ASN A 34 -13.02 10.47 11.91
CA ASN A 34 -14.11 11.23 11.28
C ASN A 34 -14.24 10.97 9.77
N LEU A 35 -13.85 9.78 9.31
CA LEU A 35 -13.99 9.39 7.91
C LEU A 35 -15.41 8.89 7.64
N THR A 36 -15.97 9.28 6.50
CA THR A 36 -17.19 8.64 5.97
C THR A 36 -16.87 7.21 5.55
N GLN A 37 -17.90 6.38 5.38
CA GLN A 37 -17.73 5.02 4.88
C GLN A 37 -17.01 4.98 3.51
N ASP A 38 -17.29 5.95 2.64
CA ASP A 38 -16.66 6.03 1.33
C ASP A 38 -15.20 6.45 1.42
N GLN A 39 -14.86 7.38 2.30
CA GLN A 39 -13.47 7.78 2.55
C GLN A 39 -12.67 6.64 3.18
N LEU A 40 -13.26 5.91 4.13
CA LEU A 40 -12.62 4.72 4.72
C LEU A 40 -12.40 3.64 3.66
N ARG A 41 -13.39 3.39 2.78
CA ARG A 41 -13.24 2.44 1.68
C ARG A 41 -12.09 2.84 0.76
N GLN A 42 -12.02 4.12 0.35
CA GLN A 42 -10.95 4.61 -0.50
C GLN A 42 -9.57 4.50 0.16
N LEU A 43 -9.48 4.80 1.46
CA LEU A 43 -8.24 4.61 2.23
C LEU A 43 -7.78 3.14 2.24
N CYS A 44 -8.69 2.20 2.41
CA CYS A 44 -8.37 0.77 2.34
C CYS A 44 -7.97 0.33 0.92
N LEU A 45 -8.67 0.83 -0.11
CA LEU A 45 -8.33 0.55 -1.51
C LEU A 45 -6.95 1.09 -1.89
N PHE A 46 -6.53 2.23 -1.32
CA PHE A 46 -5.19 2.78 -1.55
C PHE A 46 -4.07 1.87 -1.04
N HIS A 47 -4.33 1.09 0.01
CA HIS A 47 -3.36 0.18 0.60
C HIS A 47 -3.25 -1.17 -0.14
N ALA A 48 -3.90 -1.34 -1.28
CA ALA A 48 -3.94 -2.60 -1.99
C ALA A 48 -3.58 -2.44 -3.48
N LEU A 49 -2.87 -3.41 -4.05
CA LEU A 49 -2.51 -3.47 -5.47
C LEU A 49 -3.23 -4.62 -6.18
N PRO A 50 -3.63 -4.46 -7.45
CA PRO A 50 -4.39 -5.48 -8.18
C PRO A 50 -3.64 -6.73 -8.60
N HIS A 51 -2.35 -6.83 -8.26
CA HIS A 51 -1.52 -7.98 -8.55
C HIS A 51 -0.75 -8.41 -7.30
N TYR A 52 -0.48 -9.70 -7.20
CA TYR A 52 0.48 -10.21 -6.24
C TYR A 52 1.91 -9.85 -6.68
N TYR A 53 2.67 -9.26 -5.75
CA TYR A 53 4.08 -8.99 -5.91
C TYR A 53 4.84 -9.68 -4.78
N SER A 54 5.83 -10.49 -5.15
CA SER A 54 6.80 -11.02 -4.20
C SER A 54 7.72 -9.91 -3.69
N LEU A 55 8.43 -10.17 -2.59
CA LEU A 55 9.41 -9.20 -2.06
C LEU A 55 10.51 -8.85 -3.08
N SER A 56 10.89 -9.78 -3.95
CA SER A 56 11.85 -9.54 -5.02
C SER A 56 11.30 -8.62 -6.12
N ASP A 57 10.01 -8.71 -6.43
CA ASP A 57 9.40 -7.90 -7.49
C ASP A 57 9.42 -6.41 -7.15
N PHE A 58 9.32 -6.07 -5.88
CA PHE A 58 9.37 -4.68 -5.44
C PHE A 58 10.67 -3.96 -5.78
N ARG A 59 11.79 -4.68 -5.94
CA ARG A 59 13.04 -4.08 -6.42
C ARG A 59 12.90 -3.60 -7.86
N ASN A 60 12.34 -4.44 -8.72
CA ASN A 60 12.08 -4.08 -10.12
C ASN A 60 11.05 -2.96 -10.22
N LEU A 61 10.00 -2.98 -9.39
CA LEU A 61 8.98 -1.92 -9.35
C LEU A 61 9.52 -0.58 -8.87
N SER A 62 10.65 -0.56 -8.15
CA SER A 62 11.30 0.69 -7.71
C SER A 62 11.81 1.51 -8.90
N ASP A 63 12.04 0.89 -10.05
CA ASP A 63 12.52 1.53 -11.27
C ASP A 63 11.39 1.97 -12.22
N VAL A 64 10.16 1.46 -12.02
CA VAL A 64 9.02 1.69 -12.91
C VAL A 64 8.28 2.98 -12.54
N GLY A 65 8.27 3.33 -11.25
CA GLY A 65 7.55 4.49 -10.71
C GLY A 65 6.02 4.35 -10.80
N GLY A 66 5.31 4.95 -9.83
CA GLY A 66 3.86 5.15 -9.85
C GLY A 66 3.01 3.90 -10.10
N ILE A 67 2.98 2.96 -9.16
CA ILE A 67 2.17 1.74 -9.27
C ILE A 67 0.70 2.05 -8.95
N PRO A 68 -0.27 1.75 -9.84
CA PRO A 68 -1.68 1.99 -9.56
C PRO A 68 -2.20 1.15 -8.39
N SER A 69 -2.78 1.81 -7.38
CA SER A 69 -3.49 1.13 -6.30
C SER A 69 -4.93 0.80 -6.70
N PHE A 70 -5.61 0.04 -5.85
CA PHE A 70 -7.02 -0.28 -6.00
C PHE A 70 -7.98 0.90 -5.88
N ALA A 71 -7.51 2.04 -5.35
CA ALA A 71 -8.31 3.26 -5.31
C ALA A 71 -8.55 3.84 -6.72
N GLY A 72 -7.73 3.47 -7.70
CA GLY A 72 -7.82 3.94 -9.09
C GLY A 72 -7.43 5.42 -9.25
N GLY A 73 -7.57 5.95 -10.47
CA GLY A 73 -7.24 7.35 -10.76
C GLY A 73 -5.78 7.70 -10.42
N ASP A 74 -5.58 8.84 -9.75
CA ASP A 74 -4.25 9.37 -9.40
C ASP A 74 -3.64 8.75 -8.14
N TYR A 75 -4.30 7.76 -7.54
CA TYR A 75 -3.83 7.11 -6.32
C TYR A 75 -2.79 6.03 -6.63
N THR A 76 -1.55 6.47 -6.84
CA THR A 76 -0.39 5.60 -7.11
C THR A 76 0.52 5.46 -5.89
N LEU A 77 1.26 4.36 -5.84
CA LEU A 77 2.29 4.09 -4.84
C LEU A 77 3.67 4.13 -5.51
N ASN A 78 4.58 4.93 -4.94
CA ASN A 78 5.97 4.95 -5.39
C ASN A 78 6.81 4.04 -4.50
N LEU A 79 7.63 3.21 -5.13
CA LEU A 79 8.61 2.37 -4.45
C LEU A 79 10.01 2.89 -4.77
N THR A 80 10.90 2.85 -3.80
CA THR A 80 12.30 3.24 -3.95
C THR A 80 13.20 2.19 -3.29
N ASP A 81 14.31 1.83 -3.92
CA ASP A 81 15.33 0.99 -3.31
C ASP A 81 16.43 1.88 -2.71
N VAL A 82 16.61 1.80 -1.40
CA VAL A 82 17.70 2.45 -0.68
C VAL A 82 18.65 1.38 -0.16
N SER A 83 19.76 1.19 -0.88
CA SER A 83 20.83 0.25 -0.51
C SER A 83 20.36 -1.19 -0.24
N GLY A 84 19.39 -1.68 -1.01
CA GLY A 84 18.82 -3.01 -0.91
C GLY A 84 17.61 -3.14 0.02
N THR A 85 17.14 -2.03 0.57
CA THR A 85 15.88 -1.96 1.31
C THR A 85 14.85 -1.22 0.47
N VAL A 86 13.71 -1.86 0.21
CA VAL A 86 12.59 -1.20 -0.47
C VAL A 86 11.81 -0.33 0.51
N HIS A 87 11.57 0.90 0.09
CA HIS A 87 10.75 1.90 0.73
C HIS A 87 9.51 2.18 -0.12
N MET A 88 8.39 2.46 0.55
CA MET A 88 7.15 2.92 -0.08
C MET A 88 6.91 4.36 0.30
N THR A 89 6.77 5.22 -0.71
CA THR A 89 6.55 6.65 -0.57
C THR A 89 5.21 7.04 -1.18
N SER A 90 4.48 7.89 -0.45
CA SER A 90 3.23 8.52 -0.91
C SER A 90 3.36 10.05 -1.06
N GLY A 91 4.58 10.60 -0.98
CA GLY A 91 4.84 12.04 -0.85
C GLY A 91 4.57 12.62 0.55
N TRP A 92 3.70 11.98 1.34
CA TRP A 92 3.37 12.35 2.72
C TRP A 92 4.05 11.45 3.77
N SER A 93 4.43 10.24 3.36
CA SER A 93 5.05 9.23 4.21
C SER A 93 6.10 8.48 3.41
N ASP A 94 7.13 8.02 4.11
CA ASP A 94 8.15 7.08 3.63
C ASP A 94 8.24 5.95 4.66
N THR A 95 7.98 4.71 4.22
CA THR A 95 7.96 3.54 5.09
C THR A 95 8.69 2.36 4.49
N LYS A 96 9.42 1.63 5.34
CA LYS A 96 10.18 0.44 4.94
C LYS A 96 9.24 -0.77 4.76
N ILE A 97 9.33 -1.42 3.61
CA ILE A 97 8.75 -2.75 3.38
C ILE A 97 9.79 -3.77 3.83
N SER A 98 9.50 -4.51 4.92
CA SER A 98 10.48 -5.40 5.55
C SER A 98 10.12 -6.89 5.48
N SER A 99 8.84 -7.23 5.34
CA SER A 99 8.39 -8.63 5.35
C SER A 99 6.99 -8.76 4.76
N SER A 100 6.66 -9.94 4.25
CA SER A 100 5.27 -10.36 4.09
C SER A 100 4.81 -11.13 5.33
N VAL A 101 3.58 -10.90 5.76
CA VAL A 101 2.93 -11.66 6.84
C VAL A 101 2.29 -12.95 6.30
N PHE A 102 1.91 -12.96 5.02
CA PHE A 102 1.27 -14.11 4.35
C PHE A 102 1.58 -14.10 2.86
N SER A 103 1.96 -15.24 2.31
CA SER A 103 2.23 -15.48 0.89
C SER A 103 1.93 -16.95 0.61
N THR A 104 1.22 -17.24 -0.47
CA THR A 104 0.82 -18.59 -0.91
C THR A 104 0.88 -18.68 -2.42
#